data_AF-A0A9X8VJ54-F1
#
_entry.id   AF-A0A9X8VJ54-F1
#
_cell.length_a   1.000
_cell.length_b   1.000
_cell.length_c   1.000
_cell.angle_alpha   90.00
_cell.angle_beta   90.00
_cell.angle_gamma   90.00
#
_symmetry.space_group_name_H-M   'P 1'
#
loop_
_entity.id
_entity.type
_entity.pdbx_description
1 polymer ?
#
loop_
_entity_poly.entity_id
_entity_poly.type
_entity_poly.pdbx_seq_one_letter_code
_entity_poly.pdbx_strand_id
1 'polypeptide(L)' 'TRGGLRVRLLDNGAVAFIPAPFIHAVRDEMQCSQETGTVQIKGEVVYRQSDTLQVTIAEVRMETRSVIARPAA' A
#
# COMPACT_ATOMS: atom_id res chain seq x y z
N THR A 1 9.81 8.87 -7.10
CA THR A 1 9.54 8.36 -5.74
C THR A 1 8.62 7.15 -5.84
N ARG A 2 8.90 6.01 -5.19
CA ARG A 2 8.14 4.75 -5.39
C ARG A 2 6.71 4.91 -4.88
N GLY A 3 5.72 5.04 -5.77
CA GLY A 3 4.31 5.15 -5.41
C GLY A 3 3.78 3.84 -4.83
N GLY A 4 3.25 3.89 -3.62
CA GLY A 4 2.69 2.73 -2.92
C GLY A 4 2.54 2.99 -1.42
N LEU A 5 1.99 1.99 -0.73
CA LEU A 5 1.80 1.98 0.72
C LEU A 5 2.79 1.01 1.36
N ARG A 6 3.37 1.39 2.49
CA ARG A 6 4.09 0.46 3.37
C ARG A 6 3.17 0.13 4.53
N VAL A 7 2.91 -1.15 4.73
CA VAL A 7 2.01 -1.66 5.76
C VAL A 7 2.76 -2.56 6.73
N ARG A 8 2.27 -2.61 7.97
CA ARG A 8 2.73 -3.56 8.98
C ARG A 8 1.57 -4.50 9.27
N LEU A 9 1.82 -5.81 9.17
CA LEU A 9 0.88 -6.82 9.60
C LEU A 9 0.80 -6.78 11.13
N LEU A 10 -0.40 -6.59 11.68
CA LEU A 10 -0.58 -6.43 13.13
C LEU A 10 -0.33 -7.73 13.89
N ASP A 11 -0.67 -8.88 13.30
CA ASP A 11 -0.58 -10.18 13.97
C ASP A 11 0.86 -10.67 14.18
N ASN A 12 1.77 -10.38 13.24
CA ASN A 12 3.14 -10.91 13.25
C ASN A 12 4.23 -9.83 13.14
N GLY A 13 3.84 -8.55 13.00
CA GLY A 13 4.77 -7.43 12.89
C GLY A 13 5.54 -7.34 11.58
N ALA A 14 5.29 -8.22 10.60
CA ALA A 14 5.99 -8.20 9.33
C ALA A 14 5.66 -6.93 8.53
N VAL A 15 6.65 -6.40 7.83
CA VAL A 15 6.50 -5.24 6.96
C VAL A 15 6.27 -5.72 5.54
N ALA A 16 5.20 -5.25 4.92
CA ALA A 16 4.89 -5.50 3.52
C ALA A 16 4.76 -4.19 2.74
N PHE A 17 4.97 -4.28 1.43
CA PHE A 17 4.84 -3.18 0.51
C PHE A 17 3.68 -3.44 -0.45
N ILE A 18 2.80 -2.46 -0.59
CA ILE A 18 1.68 -2.47 -1.54
C ILE A 18 2.01 -1.49 -2.67
N PRO A 19 2.35 -1.99 -3.87
CA PRO A 19 2.54 -1.17 -5.05
C PRO A 19 1.28 -0.37 -5.40
N ALA A 20 1.46 0.86 -5.88
CA ALA A 20 0.38 1.69 -6.42
C ALA A 20 -0.58 0.97 -7.40
N PRO A 21 -0.12 0.13 -8.34
CA PRO A 21 -1.00 -0.59 -9.26
C PRO A 21 -1.98 -1.56 -8.60
N PHE A 22 -1.70 -2.03 -7.37
CA PHE A 22 -2.62 -2.87 -6.60
C PHE A 22 -3.65 -2.07 -5.81
N ILE A 23 -3.44 -0.76 -5.66
CA ILE A 23 -4.40 0.16 -5.04
C ILE A 23 -5.38 0.65 -6.11
N HIS A 24 -4.84 1.17 -7.22
CA HIS A 24 -5.63 1.63 -8.35
C HIS A 24 -4.87 1.41 -9.66
N ALA A 25 -5.60 0.99 -10.71
CA ALA A 25 -5.01 0.72 -12.01
C ALA A 25 -4.52 2.00 -12.71
N VAL A 26 -5.22 3.12 -12.49
CA VAL A 26 -4.93 4.39 -13.15
C VAL A 26 -4.09 5.27 -12.23
N ARG A 27 -2.79 5.37 -12.53
CA ARG A 27 -1.87 6.21 -11.73
C ARG A 27 -2.24 7.69 -11.74
N ASP A 28 -2.82 8.17 -12.83
CA ASP A 28 -3.19 9.59 -12.99
C ASP A 28 -4.31 10.00 -12.01
N GLU A 29 -5.20 9.07 -11.71
CA GLU A 29 -6.29 9.27 -10.75
C GLU A 29 -5.83 9.05 -9.30
N MET A 30 -4.57 8.70 -9.04
CA MET A 30 -4.07 8.37 -7.71
C MET A 30 -2.92 9.28 -7.28
N GLN A 31 -3.10 9.96 -6.15
CA GLN A 31 -2.09 10.80 -5.54
C GLN A 31 -1.64 10.23 -4.19
N CYS A 32 -0.36 9.89 -4.08
CA CYS A 32 0.25 9.50 -2.80
C CYS A 32 0.99 10.70 -2.21
N SER A 33 0.42 11.34 -1.19
CA SER A 33 1.08 12.45 -0.50
C SER A 33 1.83 11.93 0.72
N GLN A 34 3.16 12.06 0.69
CA GLN A 34 4.00 11.72 1.85
C GLN A 34 3.87 12.74 2.98
N GLU A 35 3.57 14.00 2.63
CA GLU A 35 3.46 15.10 3.57
C GLU A 35 2.20 15.00 4.43
N THR A 36 1.07 14.65 3.81
CA THR A 36 -0.18 14.42 4.54
C THR A 36 -0.36 12.98 5.01
N GLY A 37 0.48 12.05 4.52
CA GLY A 37 0.36 10.63 4.82
C GLY A 37 -0.94 10.03 4.28
N THR A 38 -1.49 10.56 3.19
CA THR A 38 -2.76 10.11 2.61
C THR A 38 -2.60 9.63 1.18
N VAL A 39 -3.40 8.64 0.80
CA VAL A 39 -3.60 8.20 -0.58
C VAL A 39 -4.96 8.67 -1.02
N GLN A 40 -4.95 9.52 -2.04
CA GLN A 40 -6.14 10.07 -2.65
C GLN A 40 -6.38 9.40 -3.99
N ILE A 41 -7.62 9.02 -4.26
CA ILE A 41 -8.07 8.52 -5.56
C ILE A 41 -9.18 9.44 -6.03
N LYS A 42 -9.03 10.05 -7.22
CA LYS A 42 -9.99 11.02 -7.77
C LYS A 42 -10.30 12.21 -6.84
N GLY A 43 -9.34 12.59 -6.00
CA GLY A 43 -9.48 13.64 -5.00
C GLY A 43 -10.14 13.20 -3.69
N GLU A 44 -10.57 11.94 -3.56
CA GLU A 44 -11.09 11.38 -2.31
C GLU A 44 -9.99 10.64 -1.54
N VAL A 45 -9.90 10.88 -0.23
CA VAL A 45 -8.94 10.19 0.63
C VAL A 45 -9.44 8.78 0.90
N VAL A 46 -8.79 7.79 0.28
CA VAL A 46 -9.16 6.37 0.42
C VAL A 46 -8.37 5.70 1.54
N TYR A 47 -7.09 6.03 1.68
CA TYR A 47 -6.24 5.49 2.75
C TYR A 47 -5.51 6.60 3.48
N ARG A 48 -5.39 6.48 4.80
CA ARG A 48 -4.54 7.34 5.63
C ARG A 48 -3.51 6.52 6.37
N GLN A 49 -2.39 7.16 6.69
CA GLN A 49 -1.41 6.60 7.61
C GLN A 49 -2.09 6.34 8.96
N SER A 50 -1.88 5.15 9.52
CA SER A 50 -2.55 4.60 10.71
C SER A 50 -3.88 3.88 10.49
N ASP A 51 -4.46 3.91 9.29
CA ASP A 51 -5.64 3.09 9.00
C ASP A 51 -5.29 1.60 9.00
N THR A 52 -6.21 0.80 9.52
CA THR A 52 -6.14 -0.66 9.47
C THR A 52 -6.90 -1.15 8.25
N LEU A 53 -6.23 -1.94 7.40
CA LEU A 53 -6.86 -2.62 6.26
C LEU A 53 -6.48 -4.09 6.25
N GLN A 54 -7.36 -4.92 5.68
CA GLN A 54 -7.02 -6.31 5.39
C GLN A 54 -6.15 -6.37 4.14
N VAL A 55 -5.10 -7.19 4.19
CA VAL A 55 -4.15 -7.35 3.09
C VAL A 55 -3.89 -8.81 2.83
N THR A 56 -3.72 -9.16 1.57
CA THR A 56 -3.34 -10.49 1.12
C THR A 56 -1.91 -10.43 0.59
N ILE A 57 -1.08 -11.41 0.95
CA ILE A 57 0.28 -11.50 0.43
C ILE A 57 0.22 -11.92 -1.03
N ALA A 58 0.77 -11.10 -1.92
CA ALA A 58 0.78 -11.36 -3.35
C ALA A 58 2.04 -12.13 -3.75
N GLU A 59 3.21 -11.72 -3.24
CA GLU A 59 4.49 -12.32 -3.58
C GLU A 59 5.50 -12.09 -2.45
N VAL A 60 6.37 -13.07 -2.21
CA VAL A 60 7.50 -12.93 -1.28
C VAL A 60 8.79 -13.14 -2.06
N ARG A 61 9.57 -12.07 -2.21
CA ARG A 61 10.88 -12.13 -2.87
C ARG A 61 11.94 -12.49 -1.86
N MET A 62 12.38 -13.74 -1.88
CA MET A 62 13.37 -14.25 -0.93
C MET A 62 14.75 -13.60 -1.10
N GLU A 63 15.14 -13.24 -2.34
CA GLU A 63 16.42 -12.59 -2.64
C GLU A 63 16.56 -11.23 -1.96
N THR A 64 15.52 -10.41 -2.02
CA THR A 64 15.49 -9.07 -1.42
C THR A 64 14.81 -9.04 -0.07
N ARG A 65 14.35 -10.21 0.42
CA ARG A 65 13.52 -10.37 1.63
C ARG A 65 12.35 -9.38 1.68
N SER A 66 11.79 -9.09 0.51
CA SER A 66 10.73 -8.11 0.34
C SER A 66 9.39 -8.81 0.20
N VAL A 67 8.42 -8.39 1.01
CA VAL A 67 7.05 -8.91 0.97
C VAL A 67 6.19 -7.92 0.20
N ILE A 68 5.58 -8.38 -0.88
CA ILE A 68 4.62 -7.64 -1.67
C ILE A 68 3.22 -8.07 -1.22
N ALA A 69 2.41 -7.11 -0.81
CA ALA A 69 1.02 -7.32 -0.45
C ALA A 69 0.08 -6.55 -1.39
N ARG A 70 -1.18 -6.96 -1.41
CA ARG A 70 -2.28 -6.25 -2.05
C ARG A 70 -3.42 -6.06 -1.04
N PRO A 71 -4.21 -4.98 -1.14
CA PRO A 71 -5.42 -4.83 -0.32
C PRO A 71 -6.36 -6.01 -0.59
N ALA A 72 -6.96 -6.57 0.46
CA ALA A 72 -8.08 -7.48 0.31
C ALA A 72 -9.30 -6.63 -0.04
N ALA A 73 -9.68 -6.63 -1.32
CA ALA A 73 -10.91 -6.02 -1.80
C ALA A 73 -12.13 -6.78 -1.27
#